data_AF-A0A7V1AF26-F1
#
_entry.id   AF-A0A7V1AF26-F1
#
_cell.length_a   1.000
_cell.length_b   1.000
_cell.length_c   1.000
_cell.angle_alpha   90.00
_cell.angle_beta   90.00
_cell.angle_gamma   90.00
#
_symmetry.space_group_name_H-M   'P 1'
#
loop_
_entity.id
_entity.type
_entity.pdbx_description
1 polymer ?
#
loop_
_entity_poly.entity_id
_entity_poly.type
_entity_poly.pdbx_seq_one_letter_code
_entity_poly.pdbx_strand_id
1 'polypeptide(L)'
;MTTTRTDNPKVFVSYSWTSPEHEDFVLGLAERLMSDGVHVVLDKWDLKEGHDKYVFMEQMVTDASVAKVLVISDKRYTEKANNREGGVGTESQIISDEVYQKVNQEKFIPIVTQKDEDNNPYLPTILKNRIFIDLSADELFYGEYDKLLRNIYNRPALSKPKLGRPPSYITEDTPQSINTLHTFSSFKDAVAKGKITAKAMAYDFLEDFINSFEAFRITTNLDFHVSN
;
A
#
# COMPACT_ATOMS: atom_id res chain seq x y z
N MET A 1 -15.38 -1.04 -9.50
CA MET A 1 -14.41 -2.14 -9.64
C MET A 1 -14.52 -2.99 -8.40
N THR A 2 -15.14 -4.16 -8.53
CA THR A 2 -15.42 -5.04 -7.40
C THR A 2 -14.17 -5.88 -7.15
N THR A 3 -13.38 -5.51 -6.14
CA THR A 3 -12.28 -6.36 -5.67
C THR A 3 -12.91 -7.63 -5.10
N THR A 4 -12.95 -8.70 -5.88
CA THR A 4 -13.27 -10.03 -5.36
C THR A 4 -12.22 -10.34 -4.31
N ARG A 5 -12.64 -10.32 -3.04
CA ARG A 5 -11.84 -10.76 -1.91
C ARG A 5 -11.76 -12.28 -2.04
N THR A 6 -10.80 -12.78 -2.80
CA THR A 6 -10.54 -14.21 -2.86
C THR A 6 -9.96 -14.58 -1.50
N ASP A 7 -10.74 -15.29 -0.68
CA ASP A 7 -10.28 -15.71 0.66
C ASP A 7 -9.04 -16.63 0.57
N ASN A 8 -8.70 -17.11 -0.64
CA ASN A 8 -7.50 -17.86 -0.99
C ASN A 8 -6.81 -17.25 -2.22
N PRO A 9 -5.84 -16.34 -2.05
CA PRO A 9 -5.12 -15.73 -3.17
C PRO A 9 -4.28 -16.78 -3.91
N LYS A 10 -4.26 -16.69 -5.24
CA LYS A 10 -3.45 -17.58 -6.09
C LYS A 10 -2.09 -16.96 -6.38
N VAL A 11 -1.01 -17.69 -6.18
CA VAL A 11 0.37 -17.24 -6.42
C VAL A 11 1.09 -18.21 -7.33
N PHE A 12 1.95 -17.69 -8.20
CA PHE A 12 2.82 -18.50 -9.05
C PHE A 12 4.24 -18.47 -8.49
N VAL A 13 4.94 -19.60 -8.44
CA VAL A 13 6.33 -19.68 -7.97
C VAL A 13 7.27 -19.88 -9.15
N SER A 14 8.12 -18.89 -9.42
CA SER A 14 9.22 -18.97 -10.38
C SER A 14 10.54 -19.11 -9.63
N TYR A 15 11.28 -20.19 -9.92
CA TYR A 15 12.55 -20.53 -9.29
C TYR A 15 13.44 -21.30 -10.29
N SER A 16 14.70 -21.54 -9.92
CA SER A 16 15.62 -22.35 -10.72
C SER A 16 15.90 -23.69 -10.04
N TRP A 17 16.03 -24.75 -10.84
CA TRP A 17 16.38 -26.09 -10.35
C TRP A 17 17.87 -26.21 -10.02
N THR A 18 18.33 -25.46 -9.02
CA THR A 18 19.76 -25.26 -8.73
C THR A 18 20.39 -26.45 -8.03
N SER A 19 19.78 -26.93 -6.96
CA SER A 19 20.21 -28.10 -6.22
C SER A 19 19.00 -28.77 -5.56
N PRO A 20 19.09 -30.06 -5.19
CA PRO A 20 18.03 -30.75 -4.46
C PRO A 20 17.60 -29.99 -3.19
N GLU A 21 18.56 -29.45 -2.44
CA GLU A 21 18.30 -28.69 -1.21
C GLU A 21 17.49 -27.41 -1.48
N HIS A 22 17.80 -26.70 -2.58
CA HIS A 22 17.04 -25.52 -2.98
C HIS A 22 15.62 -25.92 -3.43
N GLU A 23 15.50 -27.00 -4.20
CA GLU A 23 14.20 -27.49 -4.64
C GLU A 23 13.32 -27.93 -3.46
N ASP A 24 13.91 -28.57 -2.44
CA ASP A 24 13.21 -28.94 -1.20
C ASP A 24 12.80 -27.72 -0.38
N PHE A 25 13.65 -26.69 -0.33
CA PHE A 25 13.29 -25.40 0.28
C PHE A 25 12.08 -24.77 -0.43
N VAL A 26 12.09 -24.71 -1.76
CA VAL A 26 10.98 -24.14 -2.56
C VAL A 26 9.70 -24.93 -2.33
N LEU A 27 9.79 -26.27 -2.32
CA LEU A 27 8.65 -27.13 -2.05
C LEU A 27 8.10 -26.90 -0.64
N GLY A 28 8.96 -26.87 0.38
CA GLY A 28 8.55 -26.61 1.77
C GLY A 28 7.90 -25.23 1.96
N LEU A 29 8.42 -24.19 1.27
CA LEU A 29 7.79 -22.87 1.25
C LEU A 29 6.41 -22.92 0.59
N ALA A 30 6.27 -23.61 -0.54
CA ALA A 30 5.01 -23.77 -1.25
C ALA A 30 3.97 -24.53 -0.40
N GLU A 31 4.36 -25.62 0.26
CA GLU A 31 3.50 -26.38 1.17
C GLU A 31 3.02 -25.53 2.35
N ARG A 32 3.91 -24.72 2.92
CA ARG A 32 3.57 -23.80 4.01
C ARG A 32 2.55 -22.75 3.55
N LEU A 33 2.77 -22.13 2.38
CA LEU A 33 1.82 -21.19 1.78
C LEU A 33 0.45 -21.83 1.53
N MET A 34 0.43 -23.07 1.02
CA MET A 34 -0.80 -23.86 0.85
C MET A 34 -1.53 -24.07 2.19
N SER A 35 -0.78 -24.39 3.25
CA SER A 35 -1.35 -24.56 4.60
C SER A 35 -1.94 -23.26 5.17
N ASP A 36 -1.41 -22.11 4.77
CA ASP A 36 -1.90 -20.77 5.13
C ASP A 36 -2.98 -20.24 4.17
N GLY A 37 -3.56 -21.12 3.35
CA GLY A 37 -4.69 -20.80 2.46
C GLY A 37 -4.31 -20.07 1.18
N VAL A 38 -3.03 -20.01 0.83
CA VAL A 38 -2.57 -19.45 -0.45
C VAL A 38 -2.56 -20.56 -1.50
N HIS A 39 -3.27 -20.38 -2.61
CA HIS A 39 -3.24 -21.36 -3.71
C HIS A 39 -1.96 -21.17 -4.53
N VAL A 40 -1.00 -22.08 -4.35
CA VAL A 40 0.29 -22.04 -5.04
C VAL A 40 0.23 -22.82 -6.35
N VAL A 41 0.68 -22.18 -7.43
CA VAL A 41 1.01 -22.82 -8.71
C VAL A 41 2.51 -23.09 -8.73
N LEU A 42 2.87 -24.36 -8.84
CA LEU A 42 4.25 -24.85 -8.80
C LEU A 42 4.45 -25.89 -9.89
N ASP A 43 5.57 -25.79 -10.63
CA ASP A 43 5.88 -26.72 -11.71
C ASP A 43 5.85 -28.20 -11.27
N LYS A 44 6.35 -28.52 -10.06
CA LYS A 44 6.34 -29.87 -9.49
C LYS A 44 4.94 -30.46 -9.26
N TRP A 45 3.90 -29.62 -9.18
CA TRP A 45 2.52 -30.05 -8.95
C TRP A 45 1.66 -29.93 -10.21
N ASP A 46 1.89 -28.88 -10.99
CA ASP A 46 0.98 -28.48 -12.07
C ASP A 46 1.50 -28.83 -13.47
N LEU A 47 2.80 -29.12 -13.62
CA LEU A 47 3.41 -29.51 -14.89
C LEU A 47 3.48 -31.04 -15.01
N LYS A 48 2.87 -31.60 -16.07
CA LYS A 48 2.86 -33.05 -16.35
C LYS A 48 3.55 -33.36 -17.68
N GLU A 49 3.87 -34.62 -17.92
CA GLU A 49 4.46 -35.06 -19.19
C GLU A 49 3.56 -34.66 -20.37
N GLY A 50 4.15 -34.01 -21.38
CA GLY A 50 3.43 -33.49 -22.54
C GLY A 50 2.92 -32.06 -22.40
N HIS A 51 3.02 -31.43 -21.22
CA HIS A 51 2.72 -29.99 -21.08
C HIS A 51 3.81 -29.13 -21.74
N ASP A 52 3.38 -28.00 -22.33
CA ASP A 52 4.29 -26.98 -22.83
C ASP A 52 4.75 -26.07 -21.68
N LYS A 53 6.05 -26.11 -21.40
CA LYS A 53 6.67 -25.31 -20.33
C LYS A 53 6.59 -23.82 -20.58
N TYR A 54 6.57 -23.37 -21.83
CA TYR A 54 6.43 -21.96 -22.17
C TYR A 54 5.03 -21.47 -21.85
N VAL A 55 4.01 -22.23 -22.22
CA VAL A 55 2.61 -21.90 -21.92
C VAL A 55 2.40 -21.85 -20.40
N PHE A 56 2.93 -22.83 -19.66
CA PHE A 56 2.87 -22.80 -18.20
C PHE A 56 3.49 -21.54 -17.61
N MET A 57 4.60 -21.07 -18.17
CA MET A 57 5.31 -19.91 -17.66
C MET A 57 4.63 -18.60 -18.03
N GLU A 58 4.02 -18.52 -19.22
CA GLU A 58 3.18 -17.38 -19.57
C GLU A 58 1.96 -17.24 -18.66
N GLN A 59 1.43 -18.32 -18.09
CA GLN A 59 0.30 -18.26 -17.16
C GLN A 59 0.55 -17.32 -15.97
N MET A 60 1.80 -17.17 -15.52
CA MET A 60 2.11 -16.27 -14.41
C MET A 60 1.70 -14.81 -14.72
N VAL A 61 1.63 -14.43 -16.00
CA VAL A 61 1.17 -13.11 -16.45
C VAL A 61 -0.17 -13.13 -17.15
N THR A 62 -0.49 -14.17 -17.93
CA THR A 62 -1.73 -14.26 -18.72
C THR A 62 -2.93 -14.70 -17.90
N ASP A 63 -2.73 -15.46 -16.81
CA ASP A 63 -3.80 -15.83 -15.89
C ASP A 63 -4.10 -14.67 -14.93
N ALA A 64 -5.24 -14.02 -15.13
CA ALA A 64 -5.72 -12.92 -14.30
C ALA A 64 -6.07 -13.34 -12.86
N SER A 65 -6.24 -14.65 -12.60
CA SER A 65 -6.47 -15.16 -11.24
C SER A 65 -5.18 -15.23 -10.41
N VAL A 66 -4.01 -15.27 -11.06
CA VAL A 66 -2.71 -15.20 -10.37
C VAL A 66 -2.52 -13.79 -9.82
N ALA A 67 -2.64 -13.66 -8.50
CA ALA A 67 -2.56 -12.40 -7.78
C ALA A 67 -1.11 -11.92 -7.64
N LYS A 68 -0.17 -12.82 -7.37
CA LYS A 68 1.25 -12.54 -7.17
C LYS A 68 2.14 -13.60 -7.84
N VAL A 69 3.35 -13.22 -8.20
CA VAL A 69 4.40 -14.11 -8.70
C VAL A 69 5.58 -14.02 -7.75
N LEU A 70 5.89 -15.12 -7.08
CA LEU A 70 7.03 -15.23 -6.19
C LEU A 70 8.26 -15.60 -7.02
N VAL A 71 9.25 -14.72 -7.03
CA VAL A 71 10.51 -14.92 -7.76
C VAL A 71 11.57 -15.36 -6.76
N ILE A 72 11.77 -16.66 -6.64
CA ILE A 72 12.75 -17.24 -5.72
C ILE A 72 14.13 -17.16 -6.38
N SER A 73 14.94 -16.27 -5.83
CA SER A 73 16.19 -15.85 -6.41
C SER A 73 17.36 -16.38 -5.59
N ASP A 74 18.16 -17.20 -6.25
CA ASP A 74 19.49 -17.62 -5.83
C ASP A 74 20.52 -17.14 -6.85
N LYS A 75 21.78 -17.54 -6.67
CA LYS A 75 22.86 -17.20 -7.60
C LYS A 75 22.55 -17.64 -9.03
N ARG A 76 22.07 -18.87 -9.22
CA ARG A 76 21.85 -19.46 -10.54
C ARG A 76 20.66 -18.81 -11.26
N TYR A 77 19.58 -18.52 -10.55
CA TYR A 77 18.44 -17.78 -11.06
C TYR A 77 18.87 -16.42 -11.57
N THR A 78 19.67 -15.71 -10.77
CA THR A 78 20.19 -14.37 -11.09
C THR A 78 21.05 -14.39 -12.34
N GLU A 79 22.02 -15.31 -12.41
CA GLU A 79 22.89 -15.48 -13.59
C GLU A 79 22.07 -15.77 -14.85
N LYS A 80 21.11 -16.69 -14.76
CA LYS A 80 20.25 -17.06 -15.89
C LYS A 80 19.34 -15.94 -16.34
N ALA A 81 18.74 -15.19 -15.41
CA ALA A 81 17.87 -14.07 -15.72
C ALA A 81 18.66 -12.96 -16.43
N ASN A 82 19.84 -12.61 -15.90
CA ASN A 82 20.69 -11.56 -16.47
C ASN A 82 21.27 -11.96 -17.83
N ASN A 83 21.64 -13.22 -18.02
CA ASN A 83 22.18 -13.69 -19.31
C ASN A 83 21.12 -13.73 -20.43
N ARG A 84 19.82 -13.78 -20.10
CA ARG A 84 18.74 -13.71 -21.10
C ARG A 84 18.54 -12.33 -21.71
N GLU A 85 19.03 -11.27 -21.06
CA GLU A 85 19.12 -9.93 -21.65
C GLU A 85 19.91 -9.96 -22.99
N GLY A 86 20.80 -10.95 -23.16
CA GLY A 86 21.61 -11.17 -24.36
C GLY A 86 21.01 -12.07 -25.46
N GLY A 87 19.77 -12.55 -25.33
CA GLY A 87 19.04 -13.18 -26.45
C GLY A 87 19.29 -14.68 -26.75
N VAL A 88 19.94 -15.44 -25.86
CA VAL A 88 20.15 -16.89 -26.06
C VAL A 88 19.83 -17.67 -24.78
N GLY A 89 18.59 -18.16 -24.65
CA GLY A 89 18.22 -19.02 -23.52
C GLY A 89 16.83 -19.64 -23.62
N THR A 90 16.79 -20.94 -23.91
CA THR A 90 15.58 -21.80 -24.04
C THR A 90 15.05 -22.30 -22.69
N GLU A 91 15.53 -21.78 -21.57
CA GLU A 91 15.08 -22.28 -20.28
C GLU A 91 13.69 -21.72 -19.97
N SER A 92 12.74 -22.55 -19.58
CA SER A 92 11.34 -22.10 -19.42
C SER A 92 11.11 -21.39 -18.07
N GLN A 93 11.87 -21.76 -17.03
CA GLN A 93 11.48 -21.49 -15.63
C GLN A 93 11.89 -20.12 -15.05
N ILE A 94 12.72 -19.36 -15.77
CA ILE A 94 13.19 -18.04 -15.31
C ILE A 94 12.36 -16.94 -15.97
N ILE A 95 12.04 -15.90 -15.21
CA ILE A 95 11.39 -14.70 -15.73
C ILE A 95 12.28 -14.00 -16.78
N SER A 96 11.66 -13.51 -17.85
CA SER A 96 12.32 -12.63 -18.82
C SER A 96 11.88 -11.18 -18.64
N ASP A 97 12.73 -10.25 -19.07
CA ASP A 97 12.45 -8.80 -19.07
C ASP A 97 11.17 -8.47 -19.84
N GLU A 98 10.94 -9.14 -20.98
CA GLU A 98 9.74 -8.96 -21.79
C GLU A 98 8.47 -9.31 -21.00
N VAL A 99 8.49 -10.42 -20.27
CA VAL A 99 7.34 -10.84 -19.44
C VAL A 99 7.16 -9.92 -18.24
N TYR A 100 8.26 -9.49 -17.63
CA TYR A 100 8.23 -8.54 -16.51
C TYR A 100 7.61 -7.20 -16.90
N GLN A 101 7.87 -6.71 -18.11
CA GLN A 101 7.36 -5.43 -18.62
C GLN A 101 5.88 -5.49 -19.06
N LYS A 102 5.32 -6.67 -19.32
CA LYS A 102 3.93 -6.84 -19.80
C LYS A 102 2.86 -6.62 -18.73
N VAL A 103 3.22 -6.68 -17.43
CA VAL A 103 2.25 -6.59 -16.33
C VAL A 103 2.70 -5.62 -15.25
N ASN A 104 1.79 -5.29 -14.33
CA ASN A 104 2.13 -4.46 -13.17
C ASN A 104 3.25 -5.14 -12.35
N GLN A 105 4.33 -4.40 -12.15
CA GLN A 105 5.53 -4.87 -11.47
C GLN A 105 5.29 -5.22 -9.99
N GLU A 106 4.27 -4.66 -9.36
CA GLU A 106 3.82 -5.02 -8.00
C GLU A 106 3.30 -6.46 -7.88
N LYS A 107 3.06 -7.12 -9.03
CA LYS A 107 2.72 -8.54 -9.10
C LYS A 107 3.91 -9.42 -8.73
N PHE A 108 5.14 -9.00 -9.02
CA PHE A 108 6.35 -9.78 -8.74
C PHE A 108 6.92 -9.46 -7.36
N ILE A 109 7.06 -10.49 -6.53
CA ILE A 109 7.65 -10.42 -5.19
C ILE A 109 8.99 -11.16 -5.24
N PRO A 110 10.13 -10.45 -5.20
CA PRO A 110 11.43 -11.10 -5.11
C PRO A 110 11.60 -11.74 -3.72
N ILE A 111 12.04 -12.99 -3.70
CA ILE A 111 12.38 -13.77 -2.50
C ILE A 111 13.84 -14.18 -2.61
N VAL A 112 14.66 -13.76 -1.67
CA VAL A 112 16.09 -14.09 -1.62
C VAL A 112 16.29 -15.30 -0.73
N THR A 113 16.96 -16.33 -1.26
CA THR A 113 17.32 -17.54 -0.47
C THR A 113 18.82 -17.66 -0.28
N GLN A 114 19.62 -16.84 -0.96
CA GLN A 114 21.06 -16.89 -0.94
C GLN A 114 21.66 -15.49 -1.05
N LYS A 115 22.77 -15.27 -0.37
CA LYS A 115 23.58 -14.04 -0.43
C LYS A 115 25.03 -14.37 -0.76
N ASP A 116 25.77 -13.38 -1.25
CA ASP A 116 27.21 -13.49 -1.48
C ASP A 116 28.03 -13.30 -0.18
N GLU A 117 29.36 -13.36 -0.30
CA GLU A 117 30.31 -13.21 0.81
C GLU A 117 30.25 -11.82 1.47
N ASP A 118 29.84 -10.81 0.71
CA ASP A 118 29.65 -9.42 1.16
C ASP A 118 28.23 -9.16 1.70
N ASN A 119 27.43 -10.23 1.87
CA ASN A 119 26.04 -10.19 2.34
C ASN A 119 25.08 -9.46 1.38
N ASN A 120 25.42 -9.35 0.09
CA ASN A 120 24.53 -8.86 -0.94
C ASN A 120 23.59 -9.97 -1.42
N PRO A 121 22.29 -9.66 -1.64
CA PRO A 121 21.34 -10.63 -2.16
C PRO A 121 21.60 -10.92 -3.65
N TYR A 122 21.48 -12.20 -4.03
CA TYR A 122 21.42 -12.56 -5.44
C TYR A 122 20.05 -12.18 -6.01
N LEU A 123 20.00 -11.12 -6.82
CA LEU A 123 18.79 -10.66 -7.50
C LEU A 123 19.08 -10.33 -8.98
N PRO A 124 18.19 -10.71 -9.91
CA PRO A 124 18.24 -10.25 -11.29
C PRO A 124 18.27 -8.72 -11.39
N THR A 125 18.94 -8.20 -12.41
CA THR A 125 19.08 -6.75 -12.65
C THR A 125 17.72 -6.04 -12.67
N ILE A 126 16.70 -6.67 -13.28
CA ILE A 126 15.33 -6.17 -13.33
C ILE A 126 14.64 -6.02 -11.96
N LEU A 127 15.09 -6.78 -10.95
CA LEU A 127 14.52 -6.78 -9.59
C LEU A 127 15.43 -6.09 -8.56
N LYS A 128 16.63 -5.64 -8.96
CA LYS A 128 17.64 -5.08 -8.04
C LYS A 128 17.16 -3.86 -7.24
N ASN A 129 16.26 -3.06 -7.82
CA ASN A 129 15.69 -1.86 -7.19
C ASN A 129 14.30 -2.11 -6.57
N ARG A 130 13.92 -3.36 -6.33
CA ARG A 130 12.63 -3.73 -5.72
C ARG A 130 12.85 -4.14 -4.27
N ILE A 131 11.85 -3.86 -3.44
CA ILE A 131 11.80 -4.40 -2.08
C ILE A 131 11.61 -5.91 -2.21
N PHE A 132 12.46 -6.68 -1.53
CA PHE A 132 12.46 -8.13 -1.54
C PHE A 132 12.17 -8.69 -0.14
N ILE A 133 11.78 -9.96 -0.09
CA ILE A 133 11.67 -10.75 1.14
C ILE A 133 12.94 -11.57 1.29
N ASP A 134 13.53 -11.55 2.48
CA ASP A 134 14.79 -12.24 2.75
C ASP A 134 14.55 -13.52 3.55
N LEU A 135 14.61 -14.67 2.89
CA LEU A 135 14.48 -15.99 3.53
C LEU A 135 15.81 -16.73 3.58
N SER A 136 16.95 -16.04 3.43
CA SER A 136 18.27 -16.69 3.40
C SER A 136 18.80 -17.09 4.79
N ALA A 137 18.21 -16.57 5.86
CA ALA A 137 18.66 -16.79 7.24
C ALA A 137 17.51 -17.27 8.13
N ASP A 138 17.73 -18.38 8.83
CA ASP A 138 16.73 -19.02 9.71
C ASP A 138 16.20 -18.08 10.80
N GLU A 139 17.08 -17.21 11.33
CA GLU A 139 16.72 -16.22 12.36
C GLU A 139 15.66 -15.22 11.88
N LEU A 140 15.67 -14.89 10.59
CA LEU A 140 14.77 -13.91 9.97
C LEU A 140 13.51 -14.56 9.38
N PHE A 141 13.55 -15.89 9.18
CA PHE A 141 12.56 -16.63 8.40
C PHE A 141 11.12 -16.31 8.82
N TYR A 142 10.79 -16.40 10.11
CA TYR A 142 9.41 -16.21 10.58
C TYR A 142 8.89 -14.79 10.35
N GLY A 143 9.72 -13.77 10.58
CA GLY A 143 9.33 -12.37 10.39
C GLY A 143 9.17 -12.01 8.92
N GLU A 144 10.06 -12.52 8.07
CA GLU A 144 10.04 -12.30 6.63
C GLU A 144 8.91 -13.10 5.95
N TYR A 145 8.61 -14.30 6.45
CA TYR A 145 7.45 -15.09 6.03
C TYR A 145 6.12 -14.39 6.37
N ASP A 146 5.96 -13.81 7.57
CA ASP A 146 4.76 -13.03 7.91
C ASP A 146 4.60 -11.81 6.99
N LYS A 147 5.70 -11.12 6.65
CA LYS A 147 5.69 -10.03 5.66
C LYS A 147 5.23 -10.51 4.29
N LEU A 148 5.73 -11.66 3.82
CA LEU A 148 5.31 -12.27 2.56
C LEU A 148 3.81 -12.58 2.57
N LEU A 149 3.32 -13.24 3.62
CA LEU A 149 1.91 -13.61 3.75
C LEU A 149 1.01 -12.37 3.74
N ARG A 150 1.36 -11.33 4.52
CA ARG A 150 0.67 -10.05 4.50
C ARG A 150 0.65 -9.39 3.13
N ASN A 151 1.74 -9.47 2.37
CA ASN A 151 1.81 -8.95 1.02
C ASN A 151 0.85 -9.69 0.09
N ILE A 152 0.86 -11.03 0.13
CA ILE A 152 -0.02 -11.88 -0.68
C ILE A 152 -1.51 -11.56 -0.41
N TYR A 153 -1.88 -11.34 0.85
CA TYR A 153 -3.25 -10.97 1.24
C TYR A 153 -3.57 -9.47 1.10
N ASN A 154 -2.62 -8.62 0.67
CA ASN A 154 -2.74 -7.15 0.64
C ASN A 154 -3.15 -6.55 2.01
N ARG A 155 -2.56 -7.07 3.10
CA ARG A 155 -2.80 -6.65 4.49
C ARG A 155 -1.51 -6.13 5.13
N PRO A 156 -1.04 -4.92 4.76
CA PRO A 156 0.21 -4.38 5.31
C PRO A 156 0.11 -4.22 6.84
N ALA A 157 1.21 -4.46 7.54
CA ALA A 157 1.27 -4.35 9.00
C ALA A 157 0.88 -2.94 9.50
N LEU A 158 1.23 -1.91 8.71
CA LEU A 158 0.88 -0.52 8.95
C LEU A 158 -0.15 -0.07 7.90
N SER A 159 -1.39 0.16 8.33
CA SER A 159 -2.42 0.72 7.45
C SER A 159 -2.43 2.24 7.55
N LYS A 160 -2.49 2.93 6.41
CA LYS A 160 -2.62 4.40 6.38
C LYS A 160 -3.91 4.80 7.11
N PRO A 161 -3.85 5.71 8.11
CA PRO A 161 -5.05 6.15 8.81
C PRO A 161 -5.99 6.89 7.85
N LYS A 162 -7.27 6.98 8.22
CA LYS A 162 -8.23 7.80 7.48
C LYS A 162 -7.73 9.24 7.43
N LEU A 163 -7.73 9.83 6.24
CA LEU A 163 -7.37 11.22 6.08
C LEU A 163 -8.37 12.09 6.87
N GLY A 164 -7.85 12.93 7.76
CA GLY A 164 -8.65 13.90 8.51
C GLY A 164 -9.16 15.04 7.62
N ARG A 165 -9.99 15.91 8.19
CA ARG A 165 -10.36 17.17 7.53
C ARG A 165 -9.26 18.21 7.74
N PRO A 166 -8.98 19.08 6.76
CA PRO A 166 -8.10 20.22 6.98
C PRO A 166 -8.68 21.10 8.10
N PRO A 167 -7.85 21.70 8.98
CA PRO A 167 -8.34 22.59 10.01
C PRO A 167 -9.05 23.81 9.42
N SER A 168 -10.26 24.13 9.90
CA SER A 168 -11.10 25.20 9.32
C SER A 168 -10.43 26.58 9.31
N TYR A 169 -9.58 26.88 10.30
CA TYR A 169 -8.87 28.16 10.39
C TYR A 169 -7.84 28.39 9.27
N ILE A 170 -7.47 27.34 8.52
CA ILE A 170 -6.56 27.42 7.37
C ILE A 170 -7.33 27.57 6.06
N THR A 171 -8.57 27.08 6.00
CA THR A 171 -9.37 27.01 4.76
C THR A 171 -10.49 28.05 4.68
N GLU A 172 -10.82 28.72 5.78
CA GLU A 172 -11.77 29.84 5.76
C GLU A 172 -11.07 31.11 5.28
N ASP A 173 -11.15 31.37 3.97
CA ASP A 173 -10.77 32.65 3.33
C ASP A 173 -11.75 33.79 3.64
N THR A 174 -12.83 33.51 4.37
CA THR A 174 -13.76 34.54 4.81
C THR A 174 -13.29 35.13 6.13
N PRO A 175 -12.79 36.38 6.16
CA PRO A 175 -12.87 37.14 7.39
C PRO A 175 -14.35 37.17 7.76
N GLN A 176 -14.72 36.44 8.81
CA GLN A 176 -16.04 36.58 9.40
C GLN A 176 -16.14 38.07 9.77
N SER A 177 -16.86 38.84 8.97
CA SER A 177 -17.19 40.22 9.26
C SER A 177 -18.16 40.17 10.44
N ILE A 178 -17.62 39.97 11.63
CA ILE A 178 -18.38 40.17 12.85
C ILE A 178 -18.54 41.68 12.92
N ASN A 179 -19.77 42.18 12.80
CA ASN A 179 -20.06 43.62 12.85
C ASN A 179 -19.47 44.30 14.11
N THR A 180 -19.22 43.51 15.16
CA THR A 180 -18.56 43.91 16.41
C THR A 180 -17.06 44.20 16.28
N LEU A 181 -16.38 43.76 15.21
CA LEU A 181 -14.95 44.02 15.01
C LEU A 181 -14.65 45.52 14.87
N HIS A 182 -15.54 46.28 14.23
CA HIS A 182 -15.38 47.72 14.07
C HIS A 182 -15.59 48.47 15.40
N THR A 183 -16.63 48.12 16.16
CA THR A 183 -16.91 48.69 17.48
C THR A 183 -15.80 48.30 18.49
N PHE A 184 -15.29 47.07 18.42
CA PHE A 184 -14.16 46.60 19.22
C PHE A 184 -12.86 47.34 18.91
N SER A 185 -12.50 47.50 17.64
CA SER A 185 -11.30 48.26 17.25
C SER A 185 -11.40 49.73 17.65
N SER A 186 -12.59 50.34 17.54
CA SER A 186 -12.83 51.73 17.95
C SER A 186 -12.75 51.91 19.47
N PHE A 187 -13.31 50.97 20.25
CA PHE A 187 -13.17 50.92 21.70
C PHE A 187 -11.70 50.75 22.13
N LYS A 188 -10.98 49.80 21.50
CA LYS A 188 -9.57 49.53 21.79
C LYS A 188 -8.69 50.78 21.56
N ASP A 189 -8.94 51.52 20.48
CA ASP A 189 -8.25 52.79 20.21
C ASP A 189 -8.59 53.89 21.23
N ALA A 190 -9.86 53.99 21.65
CA ALA A 190 -10.29 54.96 22.64
C ALA A 190 -9.68 54.70 24.03
N VAL A 191 -9.56 53.44 24.44
CA VAL A 191 -8.87 53.03 25.67
C VAL A 191 -7.38 53.33 25.59
N ALA A 192 -6.72 52.95 24.49
CA ALA A 192 -5.29 53.18 24.30
C ALA A 192 -4.93 54.68 24.31
N LYS A 193 -5.84 55.54 23.84
CA LYS A 193 -5.67 57.00 23.79
C LYS A 193 -6.27 57.74 25.00
N GLY A 194 -6.78 57.02 26.01
CA GLY A 194 -7.32 57.62 27.24
C GLY A 194 -8.53 58.53 27.02
N LYS A 195 -9.34 58.29 25.99
CA LYS A 195 -10.50 59.14 25.68
C LYS A 195 -11.60 58.94 26.73
N ILE A 196 -12.24 60.04 27.16
CA ILE A 196 -13.38 60.02 28.10
C ILE A 196 -14.55 59.18 27.53
N THR A 197 -14.66 59.11 26.20
CA THR A 197 -15.69 58.33 25.48
C THR A 197 -15.48 56.81 25.54
N ALA A 198 -14.33 56.32 26.02
CA ALA A 198 -14.02 54.90 26.05
C ALA A 198 -15.05 54.08 26.85
N LYS A 199 -15.59 54.65 27.94
CA LYS A 199 -16.62 53.98 28.75
C LYS A 199 -17.94 53.82 27.99
N ALA A 200 -18.36 54.83 27.22
CA ALA A 200 -19.57 54.74 26.39
C ALA A 200 -19.38 53.74 25.25
N MET A 201 -18.24 53.79 24.56
CA MET A 201 -17.89 52.85 23.49
C MET A 201 -17.76 51.40 23.98
N ALA A 202 -17.47 51.19 25.28
CA ALA A 202 -17.49 49.86 25.89
C ALA A 202 -18.93 49.31 25.98
N TYR A 203 -19.89 50.15 26.36
CA TYR A 203 -21.30 49.75 26.40
C TYR A 203 -21.82 49.44 25.00
N ASP A 204 -21.54 50.31 24.02
CA ASP A 204 -21.93 50.10 22.63
C ASP A 204 -21.35 48.78 22.08
N PHE A 205 -20.07 48.48 22.35
CA PHE A 205 -19.46 47.20 21.96
C PHE A 205 -20.14 46.00 22.63
N LEU A 206 -20.40 46.07 23.94
CA LEU A 206 -21.03 44.96 24.68
C LEU A 206 -22.46 44.71 24.20
N GLU A 207 -23.20 45.77 23.87
CA GLU A 207 -24.56 45.68 23.34
C GLU A 207 -24.57 45.08 21.92
N ASP A 208 -23.71 45.58 21.01
CA ASP A 208 -23.53 45.00 19.67
C ASP A 208 -23.11 43.53 19.75
N PHE A 209 -22.25 43.18 20.71
CA PHE A 209 -21.78 41.81 20.93
C PHE A 209 -22.90 40.89 21.39
N ILE A 210 -23.69 41.31 22.37
CA ILE A 210 -24.87 40.55 22.84
C ILE A 210 -25.88 40.37 21.70
N ASN A 211 -26.19 41.44 20.96
CA ASN A 211 -27.13 41.40 19.85
C ASN A 211 -26.64 40.48 18.71
N SER A 212 -25.33 40.36 18.51
CA SER A 212 -24.77 39.46 17.51
C SER A 212 -25.08 37.97 17.79
N PHE A 213 -25.29 37.58 19.06
CA PHE A 213 -25.69 36.22 19.42
C PHE A 213 -27.12 35.89 19.02
N GLU A 214 -28.00 36.88 18.88
CA GLU A 214 -29.38 36.65 18.41
C GLU A 214 -29.40 36.12 16.98
N ALA A 215 -28.43 36.50 16.14
CA ALA A 215 -28.28 35.96 14.78
C ALA A 215 -27.92 34.47 14.77
N PHE A 216 -27.44 33.92 15.88
CA PHE A 216 -27.12 32.51 16.06
C PHE A 216 -28.18 31.74 16.87
N ARG A 217 -29.31 32.38 17.23
CA ARG A 217 -30.40 31.74 17.97
C ARG A 217 -31.10 30.69 17.09
N ILE A 218 -31.03 29.42 17.50
CA ILE A 218 -31.74 28.32 16.85
C ILE A 218 -33.24 28.41 17.21
N THR A 219 -34.10 28.60 16.22
CA THR A 219 -35.57 28.55 16.39
C THR A 219 -36.09 27.16 16.00
N THR A 220 -36.64 26.41 16.96
CA THR A 220 -37.30 25.13 16.70
C THR A 220 -38.70 25.37 16.14
N ASN A 221 -38.83 25.46 14.81
CA ASN A 221 -40.09 25.12 14.14
C ASN A 221 -40.06 23.62 13.80
N LEU A 222 -40.50 22.81 14.76
CA LEU A 222 -40.77 21.38 14.55
C LEU A 222 -42.24 21.21 14.18
N ASP A 223 -42.56 21.37 12.89
CA ASP A 223 -43.80 20.83 12.33
C ASP A 223 -43.64 19.31 12.18
N PHE A 224 -44.11 18.55 13.18
CA PHE A 224 -44.28 17.11 13.04
C PHE A 224 -45.52 16.79 12.19
N HIS A 225 -45.36 16.76 10.88
CA HIS A 225 -46.32 16.04 10.02
C HIS A 225 -46.00 14.54 10.07
N VAL A 226 -46.66 13.83 10.99
CA VAL A 226 -46.75 12.36 10.92
C VAL A 226 -47.73 12.02 9.80
N SER A 227 -47.20 11.58 8.66
CA SER A 227 -48.00 10.98 7.59
C SER A 227 -48.20 9.51 7.93
N ASN A 228 -49.47 9.12 8.05
CA ASN A 228 -49.96 7.76 8.25
C ASN A 228 -49.62 6.86 7.06
#